data_AF-A0A970A9Z5-F1
#
_entry.id   AF-A0A970A9Z5-F1
#
_cell.length_a   1.000
_cell.length_b   1.000
_cell.length_c   1.000
_cell.angle_alpha   90.00
_cell.angle_beta   90.00
_cell.angle_gamma   90.00
#
_symmetry.space_group_name_H-M   'P 1'
#
loop_
_entity.id
_entity.type
_entity.pdbx_description
1 polymer ?
#
loop_
_entity_poly.entity_id
_entity_poly.type
_entity_poly.pdbx_seq_one_letter_code
_entity_poly.pdbx_strand_id
1 'polypeptide(L)' 'MKIVIIANNSNGLYLFRRQLISALVERGHEVIALTPFDTDVDNLQSLGATLVETPIDRRGTNPIRDYSLMKL' A
#
# COMPACT_ATOMS: atom_id res chain seq x y z
N MET A 1 0.15 -2.51 -17.59
CA MET A 1 -0.51 -3.59 -16.81
C MET A 1 -0.98 -2.99 -15.49
N LYS A 2 -2.00 -3.56 -14.85
CA LYS A 2 -2.39 -3.21 -13.49
C LYS A 2 -1.58 -4.05 -12.50
N ILE A 3 -0.90 -3.39 -11.57
CA ILE A 3 -0.04 -4.02 -10.56
C ILE A 3 -0.52 -3.59 -9.17
N VAL A 4 -0.84 -4.57 -8.33
CA VAL A 4 -1.25 -4.32 -6.95
C VAL A 4 -0.12 -4.69 -6.01
N ILE A 5 0.30 -3.74 -5.17
CA ILE A 5 1.28 -3.94 -4.11
C ILE A 5 0.54 -3.88 -2.78
N ILE A 6 0.61 -4.97 -2.02
CA ILE A 6 0.00 -5.04 -0.70
C ILE A 6 1.09 -4.89 0.34
N ALA A 7 0.89 -4.00 1.30
CA ALA A 7 1.79 -3.78 2.42
C ALA A 7 1.01 -3.60 3.72
N ASN A 8 1.60 -4.00 4.83
CA ASN A 8 1.04 -3.80 6.16
C ASN A 8 1.44 -2.47 6.80
N ASN A 9 2.18 -1.61 6.07
CA ASN A 9 2.66 -0.32 6.53
C ASN A 9 3.14 0.55 5.36
N SER A 10 2.69 1.82 5.30
CA SER A 10 3.04 2.73 4.20
C SER A 10 4.49 3.23 4.26
N ASN A 11 5.03 3.41 5.47
CA ASN A 11 6.41 3.87 5.67
C ASN A 11 7.44 2.86 5.16
N GLY A 12 7.33 1.58 5.55
CA GLY A 12 8.20 0.52 5.05
C GLY A 12 8.05 0.32 3.54
N LEU A 13 6.83 0.42 3.02
CA LEU A 13 6.60 0.37 1.57
C LEU A 13 7.38 1.48 0.85
N TYR A 14 7.33 2.72 1.35
CA TYR A 14 8.08 3.83 0.76
C TYR A 14 9.60 3.64 0.88
N LEU A 15 10.11 3.41 2.08
CA LEU A 15 11.56 3.35 2.33
C LEU A 15 12.26 2.27 1.50
N PHE A 16 11.64 1.09 1.36
CA PHE A 16 12.29 -0.05 0.72
C PHE A 16 11.88 -0.26 -0.74
N ARG A 17 10.70 0.23 -1.16
CA ARG A 17 10.15 -0.08 -2.50
C ARG A 17 9.86 1.14 -3.36
N ARG A 18 10.16 2.37 -2.92
CA ARG A 18 9.96 3.58 -3.74
C ARG A 18 10.59 3.48 -5.14
N GLN A 19 11.82 2.98 -5.25
CA GLN A 19 12.51 2.85 -6.53
C GLN A 19 11.81 1.86 -7.48
N LEU A 20 11.29 0.76 -6.93
CA LEU A 20 10.50 -0.20 -7.69
C LEU A 20 9.19 0.43 -8.17
N ILE A 21 8.48 1.12 -7.27
CA ILE A 21 7.21 1.78 -7.58
C ILE A 21 7.41 2.81 -8.69
N SER A 22 8.40 3.69 -8.56
CA SER A 22 8.75 4.68 -9.59
C SER A 22 9.06 4.00 -10.93
N ALA A 23 9.91 2.97 -10.95
CA ALA A 23 10.27 2.28 -12.19
C ALA A 23 9.07 1.58 -12.85
N LEU A 24 8.10 1.07 -12.08
CA LEU A 24 6.87 0.48 -12.64
C LEU A 24 5.95 1.55 -13.22
N VAL A 25 5.79 2.68 -12.52
CA VAL A 25 5.01 3.83 -13.01
C VAL A 25 5.62 4.43 -14.27
N GLU A 26 6.95 4.64 -14.30
CA GLU A 26 7.69 5.15 -15.47
C GLU A 26 7.55 4.26 -16.71
N ARG A 27 7.37 2.95 -16.51
CA ARG A 27 7.08 1.97 -17.59
C ARG A 27 5.61 1.99 -18.04
N GLY A 28 4.81 2.93 -17.56
CA GLY A 28 3.40 3.09 -17.93
C GLY A 28 2.49 2.04 -17.28
N HIS A 29 2.87 1.47 -16.14
CA HIS A 29 1.98 0.57 -15.39
C HIS A 29 1.08 1.36 -14.44
N GLU A 30 -0.16 0.88 -14.28
CA GLU A 30 -1.06 1.37 -13.22
C GLU A 30 -0.67 0.64 -11.93
N VAL A 31 -0.02 1.37 -11.02
CA VAL A 31 0.44 0.82 -9.73
C VAL A 31 -0.55 1.22 -8.65
N ILE A 32 -1.12 0.24 -7.96
CA ILE A 32 -2.03 0.43 -6.83
C ILE A 32 -1.37 -0.11 -5.57
N ALA A 33 -1.27 0.72 -4.53
CA ALA A 33 -0.78 0.32 -3.22
C ALA A 33 -1.95 0.15 -2.23
N LEU A 34 -2.16 -1.09 -1.76
CA LEU A 34 -3.06 -1.41 -0.65
C LEU A 34 -2.24 -1.40 0.64
N THR A 35 -2.49 -0.42 1.50
CA THR A 35 -1.74 -0.25 2.74
C THR A 35 -2.60 0.51 3.76
N PRO A 36 -2.38 0.32 5.07
CA PRO A 36 -2.88 1.27 6.05
C PRO A 36 -2.32 2.65 5.73
N PHE A 37 -3.15 3.68 5.92
CA PHE A 37 -2.75 5.07 5.72
C PHE A 37 -1.98 5.58 6.95
N ASP A 38 -0.74 5.09 7.08
CA ASP A 38 0.22 5.57 8.08
C ASP A 38 0.95 6.85 7.57
N THR A 39 2.28 6.90 7.67
CA THR A 39 3.09 8.12 7.54
C THR A 39 3.41 8.56 6.10
N ASP A 40 3.58 7.63 5.15
CA ASP A 40 4.16 7.93 3.82
C ASP A 40 3.16 7.81 2.66
N VAL A 41 1.88 8.04 2.94
CA VAL A 41 0.80 7.99 1.94
C VAL A 41 1.05 9.00 0.80
N ASP A 42 1.27 10.26 1.16
CA ASP A 42 1.50 11.34 0.19
C ASP A 42 2.79 11.14 -0.62
N ASN A 43 3.82 10.60 0.03
CA ASN A 43 5.08 10.26 -0.61
C ASN A 43 4.89 9.17 -1.67
N LEU A 44 4.13 8.12 -1.37
CA LEU A 44 3.80 7.07 -2.33
C LEU A 44 2.90 7.56 -3.47
N GLN A 45 1.92 8.41 -3.18
CA GLN A 45 1.08 9.06 -4.20
C GLN A 45 1.92 9.93 -5.14
N SER A 46 2.90 10.64 -4.60
CA SER A 46 3.84 11.48 -5.38
C SER A 46 4.73 10.68 -6.33
N LEU A 47 4.90 9.36 -6.10
CA LEU A 47 5.58 8.46 -7.05
C LEU A 47 4.67 8.06 -8.23
N GLY A 48 3.40 8.47 -8.23
CA GLY A 48 2.40 8.10 -9.22
C GLY A 48 1.64 6.81 -8.92
N ALA A 49 1.78 6.25 -7.72
CA ALA A 49 0.96 5.12 -7.28
C ALA A 49 -0.41 5.60 -6.80
N THR A 50 -1.47 4.87 -7.15
CA THR A 50 -2.79 5.05 -6.55
C THR A 50 -2.82 4.35 -5.20
N LEU A 51 -3.31 5.01 -4.15
CA LEU A 51 -3.40 4.43 -2.82
C LEU A 51 -4.83 4.12 -2.44
N VAL A 52 -5.03 2.93 -1.88
CA VAL A 52 -6.31 2.50 -1.32
C VAL A 52 -6.06 2.05 0.10
N GLU A 53 -6.81 2.62 1.04
CA GLU A 53 -6.65 2.32 2.45
C GLU A 53 -7.04 0.87 2.73
N THR A 54 -6.17 0.17 3.44
CA THR A 54 -6.48 -1.13 4.03
C THR A 54 -6.16 -1.03 5.53
N PRO A 55 -7.16 -0.79 6.39
CA PRO A 55 -6.95 -0.42 7.80
C PRO A 55 -6.62 -1.64 8.67
N ILE A 56 -5.55 -2.35 8.31
CA ILE A 56 -5.04 -3.50 9.05
C ILE A 56 -4.37 -3.04 10.34
N ASP A 57 -4.68 -3.70 11.46
CA ASP A 57 -3.92 -3.51 12.68
C ASP A 57 -2.65 -4.36 12.62
N ARG A 58 -1.52 -3.74 12.28
CA ARG A 58 -0.25 -4.44 12.08
C ARG A 58 0.25 -5.22 13.29
N ARG A 59 -0.24 -4.91 14.50
CA ARG A 59 0.12 -5.58 15.78
C ARG A 59 -1.07 -6.30 16.40
N GLY A 60 -2.22 -6.26 15.75
CA GLY A 60 -3.44 -6.91 16.22
C GLY A 60 -3.28 -8.43 16.21
N THR A 61 -3.90 -9.08 17.18
CA THR A 61 -4.00 -10.55 17.26
C THR A 61 -5.46 -10.99 17.35
N ASN A 62 -6.41 -10.08 17.14
CA ASN A 62 -7.85 -10.35 17.25
C ASN A 62 -8.39 -10.87 15.90
N PRO A 63 -8.73 -12.17 15.79
CA PRO A 63 -9.15 -12.76 14.52
C PRO A 63 -10.49 -12.23 14.02
N ILE A 64 -11.38 -11.78 14.92
CA ILE A 64 -12.67 -11.18 14.54
C ILE A 64 -12.43 -9.83 13.85
N ARG A 65 -11.47 -9.05 14.36
CA ARG A 65 -11.07 -7.78 13.76
C ARG A 65 -10.46 -8.01 12.38
N ASP A 66 -9.60 -9.01 12.24
CA ASP A 66 -9.00 -9.35 10.94
C ASP A 66 -10.04 -9.88 9.95
N TYR A 67 -11.00 -10.67 10.40
CA TYR A 67 -12.09 -11.15 9.55
C TYR A 67 -12.96 -10.01 8.99
N SER A 68 -13.08 -8.89 9.71
CA SER A 68 -13.82 -7.73 9.21
C SER A 68 -13.21 -7.13 7.94
N LEU A 69 -11.91 -7.33 7.70
CA LEU A 69 -11.21 -6.87 6.49
C LEU A 69 -11.63 -7.65 5.23
N MET A 70 -12.28 -8.81 5.36
CA MET A 70 -12.79 -9.59 4.22
C MET A 70 -14.10 -9.03 3.64
N LYS A 71 -14.70 -8.03 4.27
CA LYS A 71 -15.96 -7.39 3.83
C LYS A 71 -15.72 -6.13 2.98
N LEU A 72 -14.47 -5.84 2.65
CA LEU A 72 -14.05 -4.78 1.73
C LEU A 72 -14.50 -5.08 0.30
#